data_AF-A0A832HVY0-F1
#
_entry.id   AF-A0A832HVY0-F1
#
_cell.length_a   1.000
_cell.length_b   1.000
_cell.length_c   1.000
_cell.angle_alpha   90.00
_cell.angle_beta   90.00
_cell.angle_gamma   90.00
#
_symmetry.space_group_name_H-M   'P 1'
#
loop_
_entity.id
_entity.type
_entity.pdbx_description
1 polymer ?
#
loop_
_entity_poly.entity_id
_entity_poly.type
_entity_poly.pdbx_seq_one_letter_code
_entity_poly.pdbx_strand_id
1 'polypeptide(L)'
;MAVLSASLSACLPNAIARFMGETYSPSPANFQSIILHFSVAKQTLAVKIPLVKKVFLILGLALSMMNGHSAEQDVGPSRSTLNYMLVVTGGELLSGAVADAHTHFITRTLSPLGLNCVASIIVDDRQADIIEALSMATNKAPLVIVTGGLGPTDNDITRQTLSKFTGIALREHPEVIREMERRFGQNREQLRPNLRRQAQIPERGTYLKNPNGSAVGLIFDLGKITIVALPGPPRELQPMVTNELVPFLHEKFGTRHTASTLTLRFVGIGQSLIDHTLKQKMSFPPDVIQSSVFDGMRVDFIFSLPDHSEKGLERLQQLKKQILEHLGEYYYGDGETTLEEHVIEEFKRRDLTLAIAEVGSGGLIAASLSSASNANTVLTGAWTGSSEQWIWRSLRQRTDALALPSSESTIKALAQAVCKCAESKCALVVGAVERNGNIPNSVEVGFLDSTSRWSSQKMQLGKGESGRRALVTQALDFLRRQLKTAR
;
A
#
# COMPACT_ATOMS: atom_id res chain seq x y z
N MET A 1 -43.00 -4.95 -16.35
CA MET A 1 -42.30 -5.26 -17.63
C MET A 1 -42.76 -4.44 -18.84
N ALA A 2 -43.71 -3.48 -18.73
CA ALA A 2 -44.11 -2.62 -19.86
C ALA A 2 -43.55 -1.18 -19.80
N VAL A 3 -42.75 -0.83 -18.78
CA VAL A 3 -42.05 0.48 -18.67
C VAL A 3 -40.55 0.35 -18.98
N LEU A 4 -40.03 -0.88 -19.11
CA LEU A 4 -38.65 -1.17 -19.50
C LEU A 4 -38.44 -1.28 -21.03
N SER A 5 -39.51 -1.36 -21.83
CA SER A 5 -39.38 -1.42 -23.31
C SER A 5 -39.30 -0.06 -23.99
N ALA A 6 -39.72 1.02 -23.31
CA ALA A 6 -39.73 2.37 -23.88
C ALA A 6 -38.35 3.07 -23.78
N SER A 7 -37.57 2.80 -22.73
CA SER A 7 -36.23 3.41 -22.55
C SER A 7 -35.13 2.74 -23.38
N LEU A 8 -35.34 1.49 -23.83
CA LEU A 8 -34.40 0.76 -24.68
C LEU A 8 -34.52 1.10 -26.18
N SER A 9 -35.68 1.63 -26.62
CA SER A 9 -35.89 2.06 -28.02
C SER A 9 -35.30 3.44 -28.32
N ALA A 10 -34.96 4.25 -27.30
CA ALA A 10 -34.43 5.59 -27.48
C ALA A 10 -32.89 5.68 -27.44
N CYS A 11 -32.18 4.69 -26.87
CA CYS A 11 -30.71 4.75 -26.70
C CYS A 11 -29.91 3.89 -27.68
N LEU A 12 -30.53 2.93 -28.38
CA LEU A 12 -29.81 2.04 -29.31
C LEU A 12 -29.30 2.74 -30.60
N PRO A 13 -29.98 3.74 -31.19
CA PRO A 13 -29.49 4.40 -32.41
C PRO A 13 -28.20 5.22 -32.20
N ASN A 14 -28.06 5.85 -31.02
CA ASN A 14 -26.87 6.65 -30.68
C ASN A 14 -25.65 5.80 -30.31
N ALA A 15 -25.84 4.55 -29.86
CA ALA A 15 -24.75 3.63 -29.55
C ALA A 15 -24.10 3.04 -30.82
N ILE A 16 -24.88 2.83 -31.87
CA ILE A 16 -24.40 2.28 -33.15
C ILE A 16 -23.76 3.37 -34.03
N ALA A 17 -24.27 4.60 -33.98
CA ALA A 17 -23.70 5.74 -34.70
C ALA A 17 -22.33 6.22 -34.16
N ARG A 18 -22.00 5.93 -32.89
CA ARG A 18 -20.67 6.18 -32.32
C ARG A 18 -19.64 5.08 -32.65
N PHE A 19 -20.10 3.92 -33.09
CA PHE A 19 -19.24 2.76 -33.36
C PHE A 19 -18.81 2.68 -34.84
N MET A 20 -19.52 3.34 -35.75
CA MET A 20 -19.18 3.37 -37.18
C MET A 20 -18.99 4.82 -37.62
N GLY A 21 -17.72 5.23 -37.65
CA GLY A 21 -17.32 6.52 -38.19
C GLY A 21 -17.76 6.67 -39.66
N GLU A 22 -18.40 7.81 -39.91
CA GLU A 22 -18.64 8.47 -41.20
C GLU A 22 -19.71 7.95 -42.18
N THR A 23 -20.63 8.89 -42.45
CA THR A 23 -21.44 9.13 -43.66
C THR A 23 -22.35 8.04 -44.20
N TYR A 24 -23.64 8.09 -43.84
CA TYR A 24 -24.74 7.83 -44.78
C TYR A 24 -26.09 8.27 -44.18
N SER A 25 -26.90 9.01 -44.95
CA SER A 25 -28.22 9.53 -44.53
C SER A 25 -29.30 8.98 -45.47
N PRO A 26 -30.34 8.27 -45.00
CA PRO A 26 -31.46 7.90 -45.87
C PRO A 26 -32.84 8.36 -45.38
N SER A 27 -33.71 8.64 -46.36
CA SER A 27 -35.08 9.16 -46.24
C SER A 27 -36.13 8.07 -45.93
N PRO A 28 -37.36 8.44 -45.51
CA PRO A 28 -38.30 7.54 -44.81
C PRO A 28 -39.04 6.48 -45.63
N ALA A 29 -38.70 6.24 -46.90
CA ALA A 29 -39.51 5.39 -47.79
C ALA A 29 -39.14 3.88 -47.81
N ASN A 30 -38.06 3.45 -47.15
CA ASN A 30 -37.57 2.06 -47.23
C ASN A 30 -37.91 1.15 -46.04
N PHE A 31 -38.68 1.62 -45.05
CA PHE A 31 -38.97 0.82 -43.84
C PHE A 31 -40.21 -0.09 -43.94
N GLN A 32 -41.14 0.15 -44.88
CA GLN A 32 -42.36 -0.67 -44.99
C GLN A 32 -42.20 -1.96 -45.82
N SER A 33 -41.14 -2.10 -46.62
CA SER A 33 -40.89 -3.31 -47.43
C SER A 33 -40.22 -4.46 -46.64
N ILE A 34 -39.40 -4.13 -45.63
CA ILE A 34 -38.63 -5.12 -44.86
C ILE A 34 -39.50 -5.82 -43.80
N ILE A 35 -40.56 -5.17 -43.31
CA ILE A 35 -41.44 -5.73 -42.27
C ILE A 35 -42.40 -6.79 -42.84
N LEU A 36 -42.75 -6.76 -44.13
CA LEU A 36 -43.63 -7.77 -44.74
C LEU A 36 -42.90 -9.09 -45.06
N HIS A 37 -41.61 -9.07 -45.39
CA HIS A 37 -40.85 -10.29 -45.69
C HIS A 37 -40.44 -11.11 -44.45
N PHE A 38 -40.43 -10.51 -43.25
CA PHE A 38 -40.15 -11.23 -42.00
C PHE A 38 -41.37 -11.98 -41.42
N SER A 39 -42.59 -11.69 -41.89
CA SER A 39 -43.82 -12.32 -41.37
C SER A 39 -44.07 -13.70 -42.00
N VAL A 40 -43.64 -13.94 -43.24
CA VAL A 40 -43.86 -15.22 -43.95
C VAL A 40 -42.78 -16.27 -43.60
N ALA A 41 -41.58 -15.88 -43.22
CA ALA A 41 -40.53 -16.82 -42.77
C ALA A 41 -40.76 -17.39 -41.35
N LYS A 42 -41.66 -16.78 -40.56
CA LYS A 42 -41.97 -17.22 -39.19
C LYS A 42 -42.93 -18.42 -39.12
N GLN A 43 -43.72 -18.69 -40.16
CA GLN A 43 -44.69 -19.79 -40.14
C GLN A 43 -44.13 -21.15 -40.59
N THR A 44 -42.97 -21.18 -41.26
CA THR A 44 -42.36 -22.45 -41.75
C THR A 44 -41.26 -22.99 -40.82
N LEU A 45 -40.75 -22.20 -39.87
CA LEU A 45 -39.67 -22.62 -38.94
C LEU A 45 -40.17 -23.20 -37.59
N ALA A 46 -41.48 -23.13 -37.31
CA ALA A 46 -42.05 -23.52 -36.02
C ALA A 46 -42.31 -25.02 -35.82
N VAL A 47 -42.01 -25.88 -36.81
CA VAL A 47 -42.39 -27.32 -36.78
C VAL A 47 -41.19 -28.29 -36.73
N LYS A 48 -39.93 -27.82 -36.79
CA LYS A 48 -38.74 -28.73 -36.77
C LYS A 48 -37.74 -28.52 -35.62
N ILE A 49 -38.08 -27.73 -34.61
CA ILE A 49 -37.23 -27.45 -33.43
C ILE A 49 -37.18 -28.59 -32.37
N PRO A 50 -38.21 -29.48 -32.21
CA PRO A 50 -38.14 -30.52 -31.18
C PRO A 50 -37.18 -31.67 -31.50
N LEU A 51 -36.92 -31.95 -32.78
CA LEU A 51 -36.11 -33.08 -33.22
C LEU A 51 -34.60 -32.79 -33.11
N VAL A 52 -34.18 -31.56 -33.46
CA VAL A 52 -32.78 -31.13 -33.38
C VAL A 52 -32.31 -31.00 -31.92
N LYS A 53 -33.18 -30.57 -31.01
CA LYS A 53 -32.88 -30.52 -29.56
C LYS A 53 -32.68 -31.92 -28.95
N LYS A 54 -33.43 -32.93 -29.40
CA LYS A 54 -33.24 -34.32 -28.93
C LYS A 54 -31.94 -34.94 -29.45
N VAL A 55 -31.55 -34.66 -30.69
CA VAL A 55 -30.27 -35.15 -31.24
C VAL A 55 -29.08 -34.49 -30.53
N PHE A 56 -29.12 -33.18 -30.25
CA PHE A 56 -28.05 -32.52 -29.48
C PHE A 56 -27.97 -32.99 -28.03
N LEU A 57 -29.09 -33.31 -27.40
CA LEU A 57 -29.09 -33.83 -26.02
C LEU A 57 -28.50 -35.25 -25.94
N ILE A 58 -28.81 -36.10 -26.92
CA ILE A 58 -28.26 -37.47 -27.00
C ILE A 58 -26.77 -37.43 -27.37
N LEU A 59 -26.34 -36.53 -28.26
CA LEU A 59 -24.92 -36.34 -28.58
C LEU A 59 -24.13 -35.78 -27.39
N GLY A 60 -24.73 -34.87 -26.61
CA GLY A 60 -24.12 -34.32 -25.38
C GLY A 60 -24.01 -35.35 -24.26
N LEU A 61 -24.98 -36.26 -24.13
CA LEU A 61 -24.93 -37.37 -23.18
C LEU A 61 -23.92 -38.46 -23.59
N ALA A 62 -23.76 -38.72 -24.90
CA ALA A 62 -22.76 -39.67 -25.40
C ALA A 62 -21.32 -39.15 -25.25
N LEU A 63 -21.08 -37.84 -25.43
CA LEU A 63 -19.76 -37.23 -25.16
C LEU A 63 -19.41 -37.18 -23.65
N SER A 64 -20.40 -37.09 -22.78
CA SER A 64 -20.21 -37.13 -21.31
C SER A 64 -19.75 -38.52 -20.83
N MET A 65 -20.17 -39.59 -21.50
CA MET A 65 -19.79 -40.97 -21.13
C MET A 65 -18.45 -41.45 -21.73
N MET A 66 -17.81 -40.66 -22.60
CA MET A 66 -16.54 -41.02 -23.24
C MET A 66 -15.31 -40.28 -22.68
N ASN A 67 -15.50 -39.34 -21.74
CA ASN A 67 -14.42 -38.65 -21.02
C ASN A 67 -14.44 -39.01 -19.53
N GLY A 68 -14.46 -40.29 -19.21
CA GLY A 68 -14.09 -40.78 -17.88
C GLY A 68 -12.57 -40.97 -17.84
N HIS A 69 -11.84 -40.03 -17.26
CA HIS A 69 -10.57 -40.15 -16.51
C HIS A 69 -9.97 -38.74 -16.33
N SER A 70 -10.60 -37.95 -15.46
CA SER A 70 -9.94 -36.83 -14.80
C SER A 70 -10.06 -37.09 -13.31
N ALA A 71 -8.91 -37.36 -12.68
CA ALA A 71 -8.78 -37.58 -11.26
C ALA A 71 -9.46 -36.42 -10.50
N GLU A 72 -10.51 -36.74 -9.74
CA GLU A 72 -11.04 -35.87 -8.70
C GLU A 72 -9.91 -35.65 -7.68
N GLN A 73 -9.26 -34.51 -7.79
CA GLN A 73 -8.48 -33.96 -6.70
C GLN A 73 -9.49 -33.50 -5.65
N ASP A 74 -9.48 -34.21 -4.52
CA ASP A 74 -10.15 -33.86 -3.29
C ASP A 74 -9.59 -32.52 -2.79
N VAL A 75 -10.15 -31.41 -3.30
CA VAL A 75 -9.94 -30.08 -2.75
C VAL A 75 -10.78 -30.02 -1.48
N GLY A 76 -10.11 -30.26 -0.34
CA GLY A 76 -10.71 -30.13 0.98
C GLY A 76 -11.48 -28.81 1.14
N PRO A 77 -12.41 -28.73 2.11
CA PRO A 77 -13.42 -27.69 2.17
C PRO A 77 -12.78 -26.30 2.08
N SER A 78 -13.19 -25.52 1.08
CA SER A 78 -12.93 -24.08 0.98
C SER A 78 -13.29 -23.43 2.31
N ARG A 79 -12.27 -23.12 3.14
CA ARG A 79 -12.48 -22.40 4.40
C ARG A 79 -13.07 -21.04 4.05
N SER A 80 -14.30 -20.79 4.50
CA SER A 80 -15.05 -19.57 4.23
C SER A 80 -14.25 -18.33 4.63
N THR A 81 -14.11 -17.38 3.71
CA THR A 81 -13.53 -16.05 3.99
C THR A 81 -14.36 -15.32 5.05
N LEU A 82 -13.71 -14.84 6.12
CA LEU A 82 -14.40 -14.07 7.16
C LEU A 82 -14.60 -12.64 6.66
N ASN A 83 -15.84 -12.25 6.44
CA ASN A 83 -16.17 -10.88 6.09
C ASN A 83 -16.13 -9.99 7.34
N TYR A 84 -15.59 -8.77 7.19
CA TYR A 84 -15.65 -7.73 8.22
C TYR A 84 -16.00 -6.37 7.64
N MET A 85 -16.51 -5.49 8.50
CA MET A 85 -16.71 -4.08 8.19
C MET A 85 -15.90 -3.18 9.12
N LEU A 86 -15.44 -2.06 8.56
CA LEU A 86 -14.73 -1.02 9.31
C LEU A 86 -15.66 0.17 9.58
N VAL A 87 -15.62 0.66 10.81
CA VAL A 87 -16.24 1.92 11.23
C VAL A 87 -15.13 2.81 11.80
N VAL A 88 -14.84 3.90 11.12
CA VAL A 88 -13.81 4.85 11.56
C VAL A 88 -14.51 6.07 12.12
N THR A 89 -14.18 6.48 13.34
CA THR A 89 -14.71 7.71 13.96
C THR A 89 -13.64 8.80 13.94
N GLY A 90 -14.05 10.03 13.63
CA GLY A 90 -13.17 11.19 13.65
C GLY A 90 -13.66 12.31 12.75
N GLY A 91 -14.09 13.44 13.35
CA GLY A 91 -14.52 14.62 12.60
C GLY A 91 -13.41 15.24 11.72
N GLU A 92 -12.14 15.06 12.10
CA GLU A 92 -10.96 15.47 11.33
C GLU A 92 -10.81 14.70 10.01
N LEU A 93 -11.31 13.46 9.95
CA LEU A 93 -11.31 12.65 8.72
C LEU A 93 -12.42 13.13 7.78
N LEU A 94 -13.61 13.38 8.32
CA LEU A 94 -14.75 13.89 7.54
C LEU A 94 -14.52 15.30 6.98
N SER A 95 -13.80 16.14 7.71
CA SER A 95 -13.39 17.47 7.25
C SER A 95 -12.20 17.45 6.28
N GLY A 96 -11.54 16.30 6.11
CA GLY A 96 -10.37 16.16 5.25
C GLY A 96 -9.09 16.79 5.82
N ALA A 97 -9.06 17.12 7.12
CA ALA A 97 -7.87 17.63 7.79
C ALA A 97 -6.76 16.57 7.88
N VAL A 98 -7.15 15.30 7.96
CA VAL A 98 -6.25 14.14 7.97
C VAL A 98 -6.80 13.08 7.02
N ALA A 99 -5.91 12.42 6.27
CA ALA A 99 -6.28 11.29 5.42
C ALA A 99 -6.52 10.03 6.26
N ASP A 100 -7.50 9.20 5.88
CA ASP A 100 -7.76 7.92 6.56
C ASP A 100 -6.64 6.90 6.28
N ALA A 101 -5.68 6.84 7.20
CA ALA A 101 -4.64 5.81 7.24
C ALA A 101 -5.09 4.54 7.98
N HIS A 102 -6.20 4.59 8.74
CA HIS A 102 -6.68 3.47 9.54
C HIS A 102 -7.21 2.35 8.64
N THR A 103 -8.12 2.69 7.71
CA THR A 103 -8.66 1.71 6.76
C THR A 103 -7.54 1.09 5.93
N HIS A 104 -6.59 1.90 5.44
CA HIS A 104 -5.45 1.40 4.68
C HIS A 104 -4.64 0.36 5.47
N PHE A 105 -4.25 0.70 6.70
CA PHE A 105 -3.41 -0.18 7.52
C PHE A 105 -4.14 -1.46 7.92
N ILE A 106 -5.38 -1.37 8.41
CA ILE A 106 -6.14 -2.55 8.88
C ILE A 106 -6.42 -3.50 7.72
N THR A 107 -6.84 -2.98 6.57
CA THR A 107 -7.14 -3.82 5.39
C THR A 107 -5.89 -4.50 4.84
N ARG A 108 -4.77 -3.78 4.75
CA ARG A 108 -3.47 -4.34 4.35
C ARG A 108 -2.99 -5.44 5.30
N THR A 109 -3.27 -5.30 6.60
CA THR A 109 -2.84 -6.27 7.63
C THR A 109 -3.72 -7.51 7.67
N LEU A 110 -5.04 -7.37 7.53
CA LEU A 110 -5.98 -8.48 7.69
C LEU A 110 -6.26 -9.25 6.38
N SER A 111 -6.08 -8.62 5.22
CA SER A 111 -6.32 -9.28 3.92
C SER A 111 -5.48 -10.57 3.71
N PRO A 112 -4.16 -10.59 4.01
CA PRO A 112 -3.35 -11.81 3.90
C PRO A 112 -3.81 -12.96 4.80
N LEU A 113 -4.55 -12.66 5.87
CA LEU A 113 -5.06 -13.64 6.83
C LEU A 113 -6.37 -14.30 6.35
N GLY A 114 -6.86 -13.96 5.16
CA GLY A 114 -8.11 -14.48 4.61
C GLY A 114 -9.36 -13.76 5.10
N LEU A 115 -9.21 -12.56 5.70
CA LEU A 115 -10.33 -11.69 6.04
C LEU A 115 -10.63 -10.74 4.89
N ASN A 116 -11.92 -10.55 4.60
CA ASN A 116 -12.39 -9.73 3.50
C ASN A 116 -13.13 -8.49 4.03
N CYS A 117 -12.60 -7.31 3.76
CA CYS A 117 -13.27 -6.05 4.13
C CYS A 117 -14.39 -5.78 3.12
N VAL A 118 -15.65 -5.97 3.51
CA VAL A 118 -16.79 -5.80 2.59
C VAL A 118 -17.21 -4.34 2.44
N ALA A 119 -16.91 -3.51 3.43
CA ALA A 119 -17.13 -2.06 3.41
C ALA A 119 -16.38 -1.38 4.56
N SER A 120 -16.07 -0.09 4.38
CA SER A 120 -15.62 0.83 5.43
C SER A 120 -16.54 2.05 5.44
N ILE A 121 -16.84 2.60 6.61
CA ILE A 121 -17.60 3.85 6.78
C ILE A 121 -16.87 4.75 7.77
N ILE A 122 -16.80 6.05 7.44
CA ILE A 122 -16.29 7.09 8.33
C ILE A 122 -17.48 7.86 8.87
N VAL A 123 -17.52 8.08 10.19
CA VAL A 123 -18.58 8.83 10.88
C VAL A 123 -18.01 9.87 11.85
N ASP A 124 -18.83 10.84 12.21
CA ASP A 124 -18.47 11.86 13.20
C ASP A 124 -18.48 11.25 14.62
N ASP A 125 -17.86 11.95 15.58
CA ASP A 125 -17.82 11.54 16.99
C ASP A 125 -19.13 11.86 17.72
N ARG A 126 -20.26 11.46 17.10
CA ARG A 126 -21.62 11.62 17.61
C ARG A 126 -22.24 10.26 17.83
N GLN A 127 -22.85 10.08 18.99
CA GLN A 127 -23.42 8.79 19.40
C GLN A 127 -24.43 8.22 18.39
N ALA A 128 -25.27 9.07 17.81
CA ALA A 128 -26.27 8.66 16.81
C ALA A 128 -25.61 8.08 15.56
N ASP A 129 -24.58 8.77 15.03
CA ASP A 129 -23.87 8.35 13.82
C ASP A 129 -23.14 7.04 14.02
N ILE A 130 -22.47 6.88 15.17
CA ILE A 130 -21.78 5.63 15.52
C ILE A 130 -22.79 4.47 15.63
N ILE A 131 -23.95 4.69 16.26
CA ILE A 131 -25.01 3.66 16.37
C ILE A 131 -25.56 3.27 14.99
N GLU A 132 -25.78 4.24 14.11
CA GLU A 132 -26.26 3.99 12.75
C GLU A 132 -25.23 3.17 11.95
N ALA A 133 -23.96 3.56 12.01
CA ALA A 133 -22.87 2.82 11.37
C ALA A 133 -22.71 1.40 11.92
N LEU A 134 -22.79 1.23 13.25
CA LEU A 134 -22.76 -0.08 13.88
C LEU A 134 -23.91 -0.96 13.42
N SER A 135 -25.13 -0.42 13.36
CA SER A 135 -26.32 -1.14 12.89
C SER A 135 -26.14 -1.64 11.46
N MET A 136 -25.62 -0.78 10.56
CA MET A 136 -25.30 -1.17 9.19
C MET A 136 -24.21 -2.23 9.13
N ALA A 137 -23.16 -2.09 9.94
CA ALA A 137 -22.01 -2.98 9.95
C ALA A 137 -22.36 -4.39 10.45
N THR A 138 -23.10 -4.48 11.56
CA THR A 138 -23.51 -5.76 12.16
C THR A 138 -24.50 -6.54 11.30
N ASN A 139 -25.24 -5.87 10.42
CA ASN A 139 -26.13 -6.52 9.45
C ASN A 139 -25.39 -7.12 8.25
N LYS A 140 -24.16 -6.67 7.97
CA LYS A 140 -23.40 -7.03 6.77
C LYS A 140 -22.25 -7.99 7.04
N ALA A 141 -21.69 -7.97 8.24
CA ALA A 141 -20.52 -8.78 8.57
C ALA A 141 -20.58 -9.32 10.01
N PRO A 142 -20.11 -10.56 10.24
CA PRO A 142 -19.99 -11.14 11.58
C PRO A 142 -18.85 -10.51 12.42
N LEU A 143 -17.94 -9.78 11.78
CA LEU A 143 -16.89 -9.02 12.45
C LEU A 143 -17.04 -7.53 12.11
N VAL A 144 -17.10 -6.69 13.14
CA VAL A 144 -17.08 -5.22 12.99
C VAL A 144 -15.87 -4.69 13.73
N ILE A 145 -15.05 -3.90 13.06
CA ILE A 145 -13.89 -3.24 13.66
C ILE A 145 -14.15 -1.74 13.67
N VAL A 146 -14.16 -1.16 14.85
CA VAL A 146 -14.31 0.27 15.09
C VAL A 146 -12.96 0.85 15.48
N THR A 147 -12.60 2.03 14.99
CA THR A 147 -11.37 2.71 15.38
C THR A 147 -11.61 4.19 15.60
N GLY A 148 -11.03 4.74 16.67
CA GLY A 148 -11.25 6.12 17.12
C GLY A 148 -12.11 6.21 18.39
N GLY A 149 -12.03 7.34 19.09
CA GLY A 149 -12.89 7.67 20.23
C GLY A 149 -12.72 6.81 21.49
N LEU A 150 -11.55 6.22 21.74
CA LEU A 150 -11.23 5.44 22.96
C LEU A 150 -10.41 6.19 24.01
N GLY A 151 -10.02 7.43 23.72
CA GLY A 151 -9.26 8.29 24.61
C GLY A 151 -10.01 8.70 25.89
N PRO A 152 -9.44 9.61 26.67
CA PRO A 152 -10.03 10.10 27.92
C PRO A 152 -10.81 11.41 27.77
N THR A 153 -10.99 11.96 26.56
CA THR A 153 -11.66 13.24 26.34
C THR A 153 -13.17 13.09 26.26
N ASP A 154 -13.91 14.19 26.30
CA ASP A 154 -15.37 14.15 26.17
C ASP A 154 -15.86 13.75 24.77
N ASN A 155 -15.00 13.92 23.75
CA ASN A 155 -15.26 13.46 22.39
C ASN A 155 -15.00 11.94 22.23
N ASP A 156 -14.32 11.30 23.19
CA ASP A 156 -14.02 9.87 23.16
C ASP A 156 -15.21 9.02 23.65
N ILE A 157 -16.25 8.97 22.83
CA ILE A 157 -17.54 8.35 23.18
C ILE A 157 -17.72 6.92 22.66
N THR A 158 -16.76 6.37 21.90
CA THR A 158 -16.89 5.06 21.22
C THR A 158 -17.14 3.94 22.22
N ARG A 159 -16.41 3.93 23.35
CA ARG A 159 -16.55 2.92 24.40
C ARG A 159 -17.98 2.87 24.97
N GLN A 160 -18.53 4.02 25.35
CA GLN A 160 -19.87 4.09 25.96
C GLN A 160 -20.95 3.82 24.92
N THR A 161 -20.73 4.27 23.68
CA THR A 161 -21.66 4.05 22.58
C THR A 161 -21.78 2.56 22.24
N LEU A 162 -20.66 1.83 22.20
CA LEU A 162 -20.66 0.37 22.03
C LEU A 162 -21.38 -0.35 23.17
N SER A 163 -21.15 0.04 24.41
CA SER A 163 -21.88 -0.52 25.56
C SER A 163 -23.40 -0.33 25.42
N LYS A 164 -23.84 0.87 25.05
CA LYS A 164 -25.27 1.16 24.82
C LYS A 164 -25.83 0.37 23.63
N PHE A 165 -25.10 0.31 22.52
CA PHE A 165 -25.54 -0.39 21.31
C PHE A 165 -25.68 -1.90 21.54
N THR A 166 -24.72 -2.50 22.23
CA THR A 166 -24.67 -3.95 22.48
C THR A 166 -25.50 -4.39 23.68
N GLY A 167 -25.84 -3.46 24.57
CA GLY A 167 -26.44 -3.76 25.87
C GLY A 167 -25.47 -4.43 26.86
N ILE A 168 -24.18 -4.53 26.53
CA ILE A 168 -23.17 -5.16 27.40
C ILE A 168 -22.58 -4.09 28.30
N ALA A 169 -22.68 -4.29 29.62
CA ALA A 169 -22.14 -3.36 30.59
C ALA A 169 -20.60 -3.37 30.59
N LEU A 170 -20.04 -2.25 31.05
CA LEU A 170 -18.60 -2.03 31.16
C LEU A 170 -18.18 -2.02 32.63
N ARG A 171 -17.07 -2.68 32.96
CA ARG A 171 -16.48 -2.69 34.31
C ARG A 171 -14.99 -2.37 34.28
N GLU A 172 -14.52 -1.67 35.30
CA GLU A 172 -13.08 -1.48 35.51
C GLU A 172 -12.39 -2.85 35.65
N HIS A 173 -11.33 -3.08 34.87
CA HIS A 173 -10.53 -4.29 34.95
C HIS A 173 -9.32 -4.08 35.87
N PRO A 174 -9.15 -4.88 36.94
CA PRO A 174 -8.09 -4.67 37.94
C PRO A 174 -6.67 -4.69 37.36
N GLU A 175 -6.40 -5.49 36.32
CA GLU A 175 -5.07 -5.51 35.69
C GLU A 175 -4.81 -4.27 34.85
N VAL A 176 -5.83 -3.76 34.15
CA VAL A 176 -5.69 -2.55 33.34
C VAL A 176 -5.50 -1.34 34.25
N ILE A 177 -6.21 -1.29 35.38
CA ILE A 177 -5.98 -0.28 36.42
C ILE A 177 -4.53 -0.37 36.92
N ARG A 178 -4.02 -1.55 37.29
CA ARG A 178 -2.63 -1.71 37.75
C ARG A 178 -1.60 -1.23 36.73
N GLU A 179 -1.82 -1.49 35.45
CA GLU A 179 -0.95 -1.00 34.38
C GLU A 179 -1.02 0.52 34.23
N MET A 180 -2.20 1.11 34.41
CA MET A 180 -2.35 2.57 34.46
C MET A 180 -1.66 3.18 35.67
N GLU A 181 -1.78 2.57 36.86
CA GLU A 181 -1.09 3.02 38.06
C GLU A 181 0.42 3.03 37.85
N ARG A 182 0.97 1.96 37.27
CA ARG A 182 2.39 1.86 36.90
C ARG A 182 2.81 2.93 35.91
N ARG A 183 1.99 3.19 34.87
CA ARG A 183 2.32 4.17 33.82
C ARG A 183 2.30 5.60 34.32
N PHE A 184 1.34 5.96 35.18
CA PHE A 184 1.17 7.33 35.66
C PHE A 184 1.81 7.59 37.03
N GLY A 185 2.32 6.57 37.72
CA GLY A 185 2.87 6.70 39.07
C GLY A 185 1.83 7.17 40.09
N GLN A 186 0.58 6.80 39.88
CA GLN A 186 -0.58 7.23 40.67
C GLN A 186 -1.38 6.01 41.09
N ASN A 187 -1.86 5.97 42.34
CA ASN A 187 -2.79 4.93 42.76
C ASN A 187 -4.16 5.16 42.11
N ARG A 188 -5.00 4.12 42.08
CA ARG A 188 -6.34 4.13 41.49
C ARG A 188 -7.18 5.34 41.92
N GLU A 189 -7.17 5.71 43.19
CA GLU A 189 -7.96 6.82 43.73
C GLU A 189 -7.47 8.19 43.24
N GLN A 190 -6.21 8.29 42.85
CA GLN A 190 -5.58 9.51 42.33
C GLN A 190 -5.78 9.67 40.82
N LEU A 191 -6.04 8.58 40.10
CA LEU A 191 -6.34 8.63 38.68
C LEU A 191 -7.67 9.38 38.45
N ARG A 192 -7.62 10.41 37.60
CA ARG A 192 -8.81 11.18 37.20
C ARG A 192 -9.91 10.25 36.64
N PRO A 193 -11.20 10.49 36.91
CA PRO A 193 -12.29 9.61 36.48
C PRO A 193 -12.35 9.35 34.97
N ASN A 194 -12.07 10.36 34.14
CA ASN A 194 -12.06 10.25 32.69
C ASN A 194 -10.91 9.34 32.19
N LEU A 195 -9.76 9.40 32.85
CA LEU A 195 -8.62 8.52 32.62
C LEU A 195 -8.96 7.09 33.05
N ARG A 196 -9.47 6.89 34.28
CA ARG A 196 -9.92 5.57 34.78
C ARG A 196 -10.94 4.88 33.90
N ARG A 197 -11.80 5.65 33.22
CA ARG A 197 -12.77 5.12 32.26
C ARG A 197 -12.09 4.28 31.16
N GLN A 198 -10.82 4.54 30.85
CA GLN A 198 -10.04 3.79 29.86
C GLN A 198 -9.67 2.37 30.31
N ALA A 199 -9.81 2.05 31.60
CA ALA A 199 -9.64 0.71 32.14
C ALA A 199 -10.93 -0.14 32.14
N GLN A 200 -12.03 0.41 31.60
CA GLN A 200 -13.30 -0.30 31.54
C GLN A 200 -13.35 -1.27 30.36
N ILE A 201 -13.66 -2.53 30.62
CA ILE A 201 -13.81 -3.60 29.62
C ILE A 201 -15.25 -4.14 29.62
N PRO A 202 -15.74 -4.71 28.51
CA PRO A 202 -17.07 -5.32 28.47
C PRO A 202 -17.17 -6.55 29.36
N GLU A 203 -18.29 -6.71 30.07
CA GLU A 203 -18.57 -7.92 30.86
C GLU A 203 -18.64 -9.18 30.00
N ARG A 204 -19.11 -9.04 28.75
CA ARG A 204 -19.17 -10.12 27.76
C ARG A 204 -18.24 -9.81 26.59
N GLY A 205 -17.06 -10.40 26.65
CA GLY A 205 -15.99 -10.18 25.69
C GLY A 205 -14.64 -10.11 26.39
N THR A 206 -13.70 -9.36 25.82
CA THR A 206 -12.34 -9.22 26.36
C THR A 206 -11.74 -7.86 25.96
N TYR A 207 -10.44 -7.67 26.19
CA TYR A 207 -9.69 -6.49 25.81
C TYR A 207 -8.38 -6.86 25.09
N LEU A 208 -7.83 -5.90 24.34
CA LEU A 208 -6.53 -5.98 23.69
C LEU A 208 -5.56 -5.07 24.43
N LYS A 209 -4.36 -5.56 24.77
CA LYS A 209 -3.39 -4.76 25.52
C LYS A 209 -2.88 -3.58 24.68
N ASN A 210 -2.58 -2.47 25.35
CA ASN A 210 -1.97 -1.30 24.72
C ASN A 210 -0.69 -0.89 25.47
N PRO A 211 0.47 -1.46 25.12
CA PRO A 211 1.74 -1.06 25.74
C PRO A 211 2.15 0.38 25.37
N ASN A 212 1.59 0.96 24.30
CA ASN A 212 1.98 2.26 23.76
C ASN A 212 1.02 3.41 24.10
N GLY A 213 -0.07 3.15 24.84
CA GLY A 213 -1.00 4.18 25.30
C GLY A 213 -2.03 3.66 26.30
N SER A 214 -2.80 4.58 26.91
CA SER A 214 -3.65 4.28 28.08
C SER A 214 -4.97 3.57 27.76
N ALA A 215 -5.48 3.68 26.54
CA ALA A 215 -6.71 3.01 26.12
C ALA A 215 -6.44 1.57 25.71
N VAL A 216 -6.98 0.58 26.42
CA VAL A 216 -7.03 -0.79 25.89
C VAL A 216 -8.00 -0.88 24.71
N GLY A 217 -7.73 -1.78 23.78
CA GLY A 217 -8.72 -2.17 22.78
C GLY A 217 -9.82 -2.99 23.44
N LEU A 218 -11.03 -2.95 22.89
CA LEU A 218 -12.20 -3.63 23.47
C LEU A 218 -12.76 -4.64 22.49
N ILE A 219 -13.18 -5.80 22.98
CA ILE A 219 -13.85 -6.82 22.18
C ILE A 219 -15.19 -7.09 22.85
N PHE A 220 -16.29 -6.76 22.18
CA PHE A 220 -17.64 -7.12 22.58
C PHE A 220 -18.05 -8.39 21.85
N ASP A 221 -18.46 -9.41 22.61
CA ASP A 221 -18.93 -10.67 22.06
C ASP A 221 -20.46 -10.73 22.10
N LEU A 222 -21.11 -10.79 20.94
CA LEU A 222 -22.56 -10.95 20.79
C LEU A 222 -22.92 -12.37 20.31
N GLY A 223 -22.00 -13.33 20.47
CA GLY A 223 -22.14 -14.71 20.00
C GLY A 223 -21.78 -14.81 18.52
N LYS A 224 -22.74 -14.56 17.63
CA LYS A 224 -22.50 -14.63 16.17
C LYS A 224 -21.75 -13.41 15.62
N ILE A 225 -21.79 -12.30 16.35
CA ILE A 225 -21.18 -11.03 15.95
C ILE A 225 -20.11 -10.67 16.97
N THR A 226 -18.94 -10.29 16.49
CA THR A 226 -17.85 -9.73 17.30
C THR A 226 -17.61 -8.29 16.90
N ILE A 227 -17.59 -7.38 17.87
CA ILE A 227 -17.26 -5.98 17.64
C ILE A 227 -15.95 -5.66 18.36
N VAL A 228 -14.95 -5.22 17.61
CA VAL A 228 -13.64 -4.81 18.12
C VAL A 228 -13.57 -3.29 18.10
N ALA A 229 -13.06 -2.67 19.15
CA ALA A 229 -12.75 -1.24 19.19
C ALA A 229 -11.25 -1.03 19.38
N LEU A 230 -10.65 -0.23 18.51
CA LEU A 230 -9.21 0.07 18.46
C LEU A 230 -8.96 1.57 18.71
N PRO A 231 -7.79 1.95 19.26
CA PRO A 231 -7.43 3.35 19.45
C PRO A 231 -7.16 4.03 18.10
N GLY A 232 -7.34 5.36 18.02
CA GLY A 232 -7.03 6.12 16.80
C GLY A 232 -5.53 6.28 16.51
N PRO A 233 -4.70 6.74 17.46
CA PRO A 233 -3.30 7.05 17.18
C PRO A 233 -2.51 5.87 16.57
N PRO A 234 -1.82 6.05 15.41
CA PRO A 234 -1.14 4.95 14.72
C PRO A 234 -0.10 4.20 15.57
N ARG A 235 0.63 4.92 16.45
CA ARG A 235 1.61 4.33 17.38
C ARG A 235 0.99 3.35 18.39
N GLU A 236 -0.31 3.45 18.62
CA GLU A 236 -1.09 2.57 19.49
C GLU A 236 -1.83 1.51 18.67
N LEU A 237 -2.51 1.94 17.60
CA LEU A 237 -3.32 1.08 16.73
C LEU A 237 -2.50 -0.02 16.05
N GLN A 238 -1.42 0.35 15.37
CA GLN A 238 -0.66 -0.58 14.54
C GLN A 238 -0.10 -1.77 15.33
N PRO A 239 0.63 -1.57 16.44
CA PRO A 239 1.13 -2.68 17.25
C PRO A 239 0.00 -3.46 17.93
N MET A 240 -1.11 -2.82 18.32
CA MET A 240 -2.27 -3.55 18.88
C MET A 240 -2.90 -4.47 17.84
N VAL A 241 -3.05 -4.01 16.59
CA VAL A 241 -3.58 -4.85 15.52
C VAL A 241 -2.66 -6.04 15.28
N THR A 242 -1.35 -5.80 15.10
CA THR A 242 -0.40 -6.86 14.75
C THR A 242 -0.16 -7.84 15.90
N ASN A 243 -0.02 -7.35 17.14
CA ASN A 243 0.43 -8.17 18.27
C ASN A 243 -0.71 -8.74 19.11
N GLU A 244 -1.91 -8.15 19.06
CA GLU A 244 -3.03 -8.56 19.92
C GLU A 244 -4.25 -8.98 19.08
N LEU A 245 -4.71 -8.14 18.15
CA LEU A 245 -5.90 -8.44 17.36
C LEU A 245 -5.70 -9.63 16.42
N VAL A 246 -4.57 -9.68 15.70
CA VAL A 246 -4.29 -10.78 14.76
C VAL A 246 -4.26 -12.14 15.46
N PRO A 247 -3.53 -12.34 16.58
CA PRO A 247 -3.63 -13.57 17.36
C PRO A 247 -5.04 -13.90 17.82
N PHE A 248 -5.79 -12.91 18.32
CA PHE A 248 -7.18 -13.10 18.73
C PHE A 248 -8.08 -13.57 17.59
N LEU A 249 -7.97 -12.96 16.41
CA LEU A 249 -8.78 -13.33 15.24
C LEU A 249 -8.45 -14.75 14.76
N HIS A 250 -7.17 -15.13 14.84
CA HIS A 250 -6.74 -16.49 14.54
C HIS A 250 -7.35 -17.51 15.49
N GLU A 251 -7.25 -17.27 16.80
CA GLU A 251 -7.82 -18.16 17.82
C GLU A 251 -9.35 -18.28 17.69
N LYS A 252 -10.05 -17.16 17.49
CA LYS A 252 -11.51 -17.12 17.47
C LYS A 252 -12.12 -17.65 16.17
N PHE A 253 -11.56 -17.28 15.02
CA PHE A 253 -12.18 -17.54 13.72
C PHE A 253 -11.41 -18.54 12.86
N GLY A 254 -10.26 -19.05 13.33
CA GLY A 254 -9.41 -19.95 12.55
C GLY A 254 -8.90 -19.27 11.27
N THR A 255 -8.67 -17.95 11.32
CA THR A 255 -8.10 -17.20 10.20
C THR A 255 -6.77 -17.85 9.81
N ARG A 256 -6.34 -17.63 8.56
CA ARG A 256 -5.03 -18.16 8.14
C ARG A 256 -3.98 -17.63 9.11
N HIS A 257 -2.96 -18.44 9.38
CA HIS A 257 -1.75 -17.89 9.98
C HIS A 257 -1.26 -16.76 9.06
N THR A 258 -0.52 -15.79 9.61
CA THR A 258 0.21 -14.81 8.80
C THR A 258 0.86 -15.55 7.65
N ALA A 259 0.32 -15.37 6.43
CA ALA A 259 0.78 -16.09 5.26
C ALA A 259 2.31 -16.04 5.24
N SER A 260 2.97 -17.13 4.84
CA SER A 260 4.38 -16.97 4.46
C SER A 260 4.39 -15.88 3.40
N THR A 261 5.03 -14.76 3.69
CA THR A 261 5.02 -13.57 2.84
C THR A 261 6.43 -13.18 2.47
N LEU A 262 6.59 -12.73 1.24
CA LEU A 262 7.83 -12.21 0.71
C LEU A 262 7.51 -10.93 -0.07
N THR A 263 7.96 -9.81 0.46
CA THR A 263 7.93 -8.53 -0.25
C THR A 263 9.27 -8.33 -0.94
N LEU A 264 9.27 -8.24 -2.27
CA LEU A 264 10.43 -7.87 -3.07
C LEU A 264 10.28 -6.43 -3.54
N ARG A 265 11.32 -5.63 -3.33
CA ARG A 265 11.29 -4.20 -3.60
C ARG A 265 12.19 -3.82 -4.77
N PHE A 266 11.63 -3.06 -5.71
CA PHE A 266 12.26 -2.69 -6.96
C PHE A 266 12.24 -1.17 -7.17
N VAL A 267 13.24 -0.67 -7.89
CA VAL A 267 13.35 0.74 -8.28
C VAL A 267 13.88 0.85 -9.72
N GLY A 268 13.51 1.91 -10.42
CA GLY A 268 13.97 2.16 -11.80
C GLY A 268 13.26 1.33 -12.87
N ILE A 269 12.16 0.66 -12.49
CA ILE A 269 11.29 -0.13 -13.37
C ILE A 269 9.83 0.11 -12.99
N GLY A 270 8.94 0.16 -13.98
CA GLY A 270 7.51 0.31 -13.76
C GLY A 270 6.80 -1.02 -13.47
N GLN A 271 5.69 -0.97 -12.73
CA GLN A 271 4.89 -2.14 -12.37
C GLN A 271 4.50 -2.98 -13.59
N SER A 272 4.01 -2.35 -14.66
CA SER A 272 3.57 -3.05 -15.88
C SER A 272 4.68 -3.86 -16.54
N LEU A 273 5.93 -3.38 -16.49
CA LEU A 273 7.07 -4.09 -17.08
C LEU A 273 7.50 -5.27 -16.21
N ILE A 274 7.45 -5.12 -14.88
CA ILE A 274 7.65 -6.25 -13.97
C ILE A 274 6.59 -7.31 -14.23
N ASP A 275 5.30 -6.94 -14.20
CA ASP A 275 4.18 -7.87 -14.44
C ASP A 275 4.31 -8.60 -15.78
N HIS A 276 4.69 -7.89 -16.83
CA HIS A 276 4.93 -8.48 -18.15
C HIS A 276 6.08 -9.49 -18.12
N THR A 277 7.21 -9.12 -17.51
CA THR A 277 8.40 -9.98 -17.40
C THR A 277 8.08 -11.25 -16.61
N LEU A 278 7.41 -11.11 -15.46
CA LEU A 278 7.01 -12.23 -14.62
C LEU A 278 6.06 -13.18 -15.37
N LYS A 279 5.05 -12.66 -16.08
CA LYS A 279 4.13 -13.49 -16.88
C LYS A 279 4.80 -14.22 -18.04
N GLN A 280 5.81 -13.63 -18.66
CA GLN A 280 6.50 -14.23 -19.80
C GLN A 280 7.58 -15.23 -19.40
N LYS A 281 8.27 -14.98 -18.28
CA LYS A 281 9.47 -15.73 -17.91
C LYS A 281 9.22 -16.74 -16.81
N MET A 282 8.12 -16.64 -16.09
CA MET A 282 7.83 -17.50 -14.94
C MET A 282 6.46 -18.16 -15.04
N SER A 283 6.36 -19.34 -14.45
CA SER A 283 5.09 -20.00 -14.14
C SER A 283 4.92 -19.94 -12.62
N PHE A 284 3.90 -19.20 -12.17
CA PHE A 284 3.58 -19.16 -10.75
C PHE A 284 2.75 -20.37 -10.37
N PRO A 285 3.07 -21.02 -9.25
CA PRO A 285 2.19 -22.02 -8.69
C PRO A 285 0.82 -21.41 -8.36
N PRO A 286 -0.29 -22.16 -8.55
CA PRO A 286 -1.65 -21.62 -8.44
C PRO A 286 -2.03 -21.17 -7.02
N ASP A 287 -1.29 -21.60 -6.01
CA ASP A 287 -1.48 -21.26 -4.60
C ASP A 287 -0.68 -20.03 -4.14
N VAL A 288 0.20 -19.48 -4.99
CA VAL A 288 0.90 -18.22 -4.70
C VAL A 288 0.00 -17.03 -5.04
N ILE A 289 -0.32 -16.22 -4.03
CA ILE A 289 -1.03 -14.96 -4.21
C ILE A 289 -0.02 -13.85 -4.47
N GLN A 290 -0.21 -13.10 -5.56
CA GLN A 290 0.62 -11.96 -5.95
C GLN A 290 -0.17 -10.66 -5.80
N SER A 291 0.44 -9.65 -5.19
CA SER A 291 -0.04 -8.27 -5.22
C SER A 291 1.13 -7.30 -5.38
N SER A 292 0.84 -6.05 -5.75
CA SER A 292 1.87 -5.04 -5.96
C SER A 292 1.43 -3.66 -5.52
N VAL A 293 2.37 -2.86 -5.04
CA VAL A 293 2.18 -1.46 -4.63
C VAL A 293 3.19 -0.59 -5.36
N PHE A 294 2.74 0.55 -5.89
CA PHE A 294 3.60 1.53 -6.55
C PHE A 294 3.52 2.88 -5.83
N ASP A 295 4.66 3.37 -5.36
CA ASP A 295 4.78 4.71 -4.77
C ASP A 295 6.13 5.35 -5.14
N GLY A 296 6.13 6.61 -5.55
CA GLY A 296 7.35 7.41 -5.73
C GLY A 296 8.45 6.77 -6.60
N MET A 297 8.08 6.09 -7.69
CA MET A 297 8.97 5.32 -8.59
C MET A 297 9.58 4.04 -7.99
N ARG A 298 9.02 3.58 -6.86
CA ARG A 298 9.36 2.30 -6.21
C ARG A 298 8.18 1.34 -6.40
N VAL A 299 8.50 0.07 -6.62
CA VAL A 299 7.51 -0.99 -6.78
C VAL A 299 7.78 -2.08 -5.75
N ASP A 300 6.78 -2.38 -4.93
CA ASP A 300 6.80 -3.52 -4.03
C ASP A 300 5.94 -4.64 -4.63
N PHE A 301 6.49 -5.84 -4.75
CA PHE A 301 5.75 -7.06 -5.10
C PHE A 301 5.67 -7.98 -3.90
N ILE A 302 4.46 -8.36 -3.52
CA ILE A 302 4.19 -9.18 -2.34
C ILE A 302 3.68 -10.53 -2.82
N PHE A 303 4.44 -11.57 -2.49
CA PHE A 303 4.10 -12.97 -2.73
C PHE A 303 3.70 -13.63 -1.42
N SER A 304 2.55 -14.30 -1.41
CA SER A 304 2.00 -14.91 -0.20
C SER A 304 1.60 -16.37 -0.45
N LEU A 305 1.90 -17.26 0.49
CA LEU A 305 1.37 -18.63 0.53
C LEU A 305 0.36 -18.79 1.67
N PRO A 306 -0.70 -19.61 1.51
CA PRO A 306 -1.77 -19.72 2.51
C PRO A 306 -1.31 -20.27 3.87
N ASP A 307 -0.21 -21.01 3.90
CA ASP A 307 0.37 -21.59 5.09
C ASP A 307 1.54 -20.74 5.62
N HIS A 308 1.65 -20.68 6.95
CA HIS A 308 2.84 -20.17 7.65
C HIS A 308 3.70 -21.36 8.04
N SER A 309 4.58 -21.79 7.13
CA SER A 309 5.47 -22.91 7.36
C SER A 309 6.87 -22.57 6.90
N GLU A 310 7.87 -23.19 7.53
CA GLU A 310 9.26 -23.08 7.11
C GLU A 310 9.42 -23.49 5.64
N LYS A 311 8.70 -24.52 5.20
CA LYS A 311 8.63 -24.96 3.80
C LYS A 311 8.01 -23.90 2.88
N GLY A 312 6.98 -23.19 3.32
CA GLY A 312 6.37 -22.08 2.60
C GLY A 312 7.35 -20.93 2.41
N LEU A 313 8.09 -20.56 3.46
CA LEU A 313 9.15 -19.56 3.38
C LEU A 313 10.29 -19.99 2.46
N GLU A 314 10.77 -21.24 2.55
CA GLU A 314 11.77 -21.79 1.64
C GLU A 314 11.33 -21.72 0.18
N ARG A 315 10.07 -22.04 -0.09
CA ARG A 315 9.49 -21.97 -1.44
C ARG A 315 9.41 -20.53 -1.95
N LEU A 316 9.07 -19.57 -1.10
CA LEU A 316 9.13 -18.15 -1.46
C LEU A 316 10.57 -17.69 -1.70
N GLN A 317 11.55 -18.18 -0.95
CA GLN A 317 12.96 -17.88 -1.20
C GLN A 317 13.46 -18.49 -2.52
N GLN A 318 12.98 -19.67 -2.91
CA GLN A 318 13.25 -20.24 -4.24
C GLN A 318 12.61 -19.37 -5.34
N LEU A 319 11.37 -18.94 -5.15
CA LEU A 319 10.67 -18.03 -6.05
C LEU A 319 11.43 -16.70 -6.20
N LYS A 320 11.93 -16.14 -5.08
CA LYS A 320 12.81 -14.97 -5.08
C LYS A 320 13.99 -15.15 -6.02
N LYS A 321 14.74 -16.25 -5.88
CA LYS A 321 15.92 -16.50 -6.72
C LYS A 321 15.58 -16.45 -8.21
N GLN A 322 14.50 -17.13 -8.61
CA GLN A 322 14.00 -17.12 -10.00
C GLN A 322 13.59 -15.71 -10.46
N ILE A 323 12.89 -14.95 -9.63
CA ILE A 323 12.51 -13.56 -9.95
C ILE A 323 13.75 -12.70 -10.16
N LEU A 324 14.76 -12.86 -9.29
CA LEU A 324 15.99 -12.06 -9.34
C LEU A 324 16.90 -12.40 -10.52
N GLU A 325 16.78 -13.59 -11.12
CA GLU A 325 17.46 -13.90 -12.39
C GLU A 325 17.03 -12.98 -13.54
N HIS A 326 15.79 -12.48 -13.49
CA HIS A 326 15.24 -11.60 -14.53
C HIS A 326 15.15 -10.13 -14.12
N LEU A 327 14.97 -9.86 -12.82
CA LEU A 327 14.69 -8.51 -12.30
C LEU A 327 15.71 -8.04 -11.26
N GLY A 328 16.79 -8.80 -11.04
CA GLY A 328 17.81 -8.49 -10.03
C GLY A 328 18.55 -7.17 -10.23
N GLU A 329 18.55 -6.62 -11.45
CA GLU A 329 19.09 -5.30 -11.73
C GLU A 329 18.34 -4.20 -10.95
N TYR A 330 17.01 -4.31 -10.87
CA TYR A 330 16.12 -3.29 -10.28
C TYR A 330 15.86 -3.52 -8.79
N TYR A 331 16.15 -4.73 -8.30
CA TYR A 331 15.96 -5.12 -6.92
C TYR A 331 16.90 -4.37 -5.97
N TYR A 332 16.36 -3.95 -4.82
CA TYR A 332 17.14 -3.31 -3.75
C TYR A 332 16.91 -3.91 -2.36
N GLY A 333 15.86 -4.70 -2.11
CA GLY A 333 15.68 -5.28 -0.78
C GLY A 333 14.39 -6.07 -0.58
N ASP A 334 14.29 -6.67 0.60
CA ASP A 334 13.11 -7.44 1.04
C ASP A 334 12.39 -6.76 2.19
N GLY A 335 11.13 -7.17 2.42
CA GLY A 335 10.42 -6.92 3.67
C GLY A 335 10.26 -5.42 3.93
N GLU A 336 10.84 -4.92 5.01
CA GLU A 336 10.79 -3.49 5.40
C GLU A 336 11.99 -2.67 4.93
N THR A 337 12.95 -3.27 4.21
CA THR A 337 14.16 -2.58 3.76
C THR A 337 13.82 -1.40 2.87
N THR A 338 14.20 -0.19 3.27
CA THR A 338 14.03 1.01 2.46
C THR A 338 15.17 1.16 1.44
N LEU A 339 14.97 1.98 0.39
CA LEU A 339 16.03 2.26 -0.58
C LEU A 339 17.18 3.03 0.08
N GLU A 340 16.85 3.90 1.02
CA GLU A 340 17.75 4.66 1.87
C GLU A 340 18.65 3.73 2.69
N GLU A 341 18.05 2.79 3.42
CA GLU A 341 18.79 1.78 4.18
C GLU A 341 19.69 0.93 3.27
N HIS A 342 19.19 0.50 2.12
CA HIS A 342 19.99 -0.27 1.17
C HIS A 342 21.23 0.48 0.69
N VAL A 343 21.09 1.76 0.32
CA VAL A 343 22.21 2.59 -0.14
C VAL A 343 23.22 2.78 1.00
N ILE A 344 22.78 3.17 2.20
CA ILE A 344 23.66 3.37 3.35
C ILE A 344 24.39 2.08 3.73
N GLU A 345 23.71 0.94 3.74
CA GLU A 345 24.33 -0.34 4.07
C GLU A 345 25.36 -0.75 3.00
N GLU A 346 25.12 -0.48 1.72
CA GLU A 346 26.11 -0.73 0.66
C GLU A 346 27.36 0.15 0.80
N PHE A 347 27.23 1.41 1.21
CA PHE A 347 28.39 2.26 1.55
C PHE A 347 29.15 1.66 2.74
N LYS A 348 28.44 1.35 3.82
CA LYS A 348 29.02 0.80 5.06
C LYS A 348 29.76 -0.53 4.81
N ARG A 349 29.14 -1.47 4.08
CA ARG A 349 29.72 -2.78 3.75
C ARG A 349 31.06 -2.66 3.01
N ARG A 350 31.29 -1.54 2.32
CA ARG A 350 32.50 -1.26 1.53
C ARG A 350 33.47 -0.31 2.23
N ASP A 351 33.17 0.07 3.49
CA ASP A 351 33.92 1.09 4.22
C ASP A 351 34.01 2.41 3.42
N LEU A 352 32.93 2.81 2.74
CA LEU A 352 32.86 4.07 2.00
C LEU A 352 32.07 5.12 2.78
N THR A 353 32.52 6.37 2.68
CA THR A 353 31.84 7.55 3.23
C THR A 353 31.29 8.42 2.10
N LEU A 354 30.26 9.22 2.41
CA LEU A 354 29.56 10.07 1.45
C LEU A 354 29.42 11.51 1.97
N ALA A 355 29.86 12.47 1.15
CA ALA A 355 29.56 13.88 1.28
C ALA A 355 28.48 14.27 0.26
N ILE A 356 27.61 15.23 0.60
CA ILE A 356 26.49 15.63 -0.27
C ILE A 356 26.51 17.14 -0.49
N ALA A 357 26.32 17.58 -1.74
CA ALA A 357 26.02 18.97 -2.08
C ALA A 357 24.69 19.06 -2.83
N GLU A 358 23.74 19.87 -2.36
CA GLU A 358 22.38 19.92 -2.89
C GLU A 358 21.97 21.35 -3.24
N VAL A 359 21.64 21.58 -4.50
CA VAL A 359 20.92 22.78 -4.95
C VAL A 359 19.51 22.39 -5.37
N GLY A 360 19.37 21.59 -6.43
CA GLY A 360 18.07 21.30 -7.04
C GLY A 360 17.12 20.44 -6.19
N SER A 361 17.64 19.59 -5.31
CA SER A 361 16.86 18.77 -4.37
C SER A 361 16.48 19.50 -3.09
N GLY A 362 17.16 20.60 -2.74
CA GLY A 362 16.86 21.39 -1.55
C GLY A 362 17.11 20.68 -0.21
N GLY A 363 18.08 19.77 -0.14
CA GLY A 363 18.46 19.06 1.10
C GLY A 363 17.68 17.77 1.35
N LEU A 364 16.75 17.41 0.45
CA LEU A 364 15.89 16.24 0.64
C LEU A 364 16.62 14.91 0.51
N ILE A 365 17.75 14.84 -0.22
CA ILE A 365 18.51 13.60 -0.34
C ILE A 365 19.27 13.34 0.96
N ALA A 366 19.94 14.34 1.53
CA ALA A 366 20.57 14.23 2.83
C ALA A 366 19.54 13.90 3.94
N ALA A 367 18.38 14.57 3.94
CA ALA A 367 17.32 14.30 4.89
C ALA A 367 16.72 12.88 4.75
N SER A 368 16.62 12.38 3.53
CA SER A 368 16.16 11.01 3.24
C SER A 368 17.19 9.99 3.73
N LEU A 369 18.46 10.13 3.35
CA LEU A 369 19.53 9.21 3.76
C LEU A 369 19.78 9.23 5.27
N SER A 370 19.63 10.37 5.95
CA SER A 370 19.84 10.49 7.39
C SER A 370 18.81 9.72 8.23
N SER A 371 17.67 9.34 7.65
CA SER A 371 16.66 8.52 8.34
C SER A 371 17.05 7.05 8.49
N ALA A 372 18.07 6.57 7.77
CA ALA A 372 18.54 5.20 7.86
C ALA A 372 19.39 4.95 9.13
N SER A 373 19.26 3.75 9.70
CA SER A 373 19.87 3.38 11.00
C SER A 373 21.38 3.63 11.13
N ASN A 374 22.14 3.49 10.05
CA ASN A 374 23.61 3.62 10.03
C ASN A 374 24.09 4.92 9.36
N ALA A 375 23.21 5.88 9.08
CA ALA A 375 23.53 7.03 8.26
C ALA A 375 24.68 7.88 8.81
N ASN A 376 24.78 8.02 10.14
CA ASN A 376 25.84 8.77 10.81
C ASN A 376 27.25 8.17 10.64
N THR A 377 27.36 6.89 10.30
CA THR A 377 28.65 6.23 10.02
C THR A 377 29.12 6.43 8.58
N VAL A 378 28.21 6.80 7.68
CA VAL A 378 28.46 6.92 6.24
C VAL A 378 28.46 8.39 5.80
N LEU A 379 27.49 9.18 6.24
CA LEU A 379 27.34 10.59 5.86
C LEU A 379 28.28 11.47 6.68
N THR A 380 29.34 11.99 6.05
CA THR A 380 30.33 12.83 6.74
C THR A 380 30.00 14.32 6.69
N GLY A 381 29.18 14.74 5.72
CA GLY A 381 28.75 16.13 5.61
C GLY A 381 27.74 16.34 4.49
N ALA A 382 26.88 17.34 4.66
CA ALA A 382 25.91 17.77 3.67
C ALA A 382 25.86 19.30 3.59
N TRP A 383 25.85 19.83 2.36
CA TRP A 383 25.66 21.25 2.08
C TRP A 383 24.44 21.45 1.22
N THR A 384 23.59 22.39 1.62
CA THR A 384 22.44 22.81 0.81
C THR A 384 22.54 24.30 0.55
N GLY A 385 22.35 24.70 -0.71
CA GLY A 385 22.51 26.09 -1.11
C GLY A 385 21.56 26.51 -2.22
N SER A 386 21.39 27.81 -2.39
CA SER A 386 20.58 28.38 -3.47
C SER A 386 21.24 28.27 -4.85
N SER A 387 22.56 28.08 -4.89
CA SER A 387 23.34 27.82 -6.10
C SER A 387 24.64 27.09 -5.78
N GLU A 388 25.28 26.51 -6.79
CA GLU A 388 26.59 25.87 -6.67
C GLU A 388 27.64 26.88 -6.21
N GLN A 389 27.58 28.13 -6.68
CA GLN A 389 28.50 29.18 -6.24
C GLN A 389 28.31 29.53 -4.76
N TRP A 390 27.08 29.46 -4.23
CA TRP A 390 26.85 29.68 -2.81
C TRP A 390 27.49 28.57 -1.97
N ILE A 391 27.30 27.31 -2.36
CA ILE A 391 27.94 26.18 -1.67
C ILE A 391 29.46 26.30 -1.77
N TRP A 392 29.99 26.63 -2.94
CA TRP A 392 31.42 26.84 -3.13
C TRP A 392 32.01 27.89 -2.18
N ARG A 393 31.33 29.04 -2.02
CA ARG A 393 31.76 30.11 -1.11
C ARG A 393 31.75 29.67 0.35
N SER A 394 30.78 28.87 0.78
CA SER A 394 30.74 28.37 2.16
C SER A 394 31.84 27.35 2.45
N LEU A 395 32.25 26.56 1.44
CA LEU A 395 33.41 25.65 1.55
C LEU A 395 34.74 26.40 1.67
N ARG A 396 34.93 27.49 0.90
CA ARG A 396 36.15 28.32 0.95
C ARG A 396 36.46 28.87 2.33
N GLN A 397 35.44 29.23 3.11
CA GLN A 397 35.64 29.72 4.48
C GLN A 397 36.24 28.67 5.42
N ARG A 398 36.24 27.38 5.04
CA ARG A 398 36.80 26.27 5.81
C ARG A 398 38.14 25.76 5.25
N THR A 399 38.47 26.12 4.01
CA THR A 399 39.70 25.67 3.36
C THR A 399 40.22 26.77 2.43
N ASP A 400 41.33 27.41 2.82
CA ASP A 400 41.96 28.53 2.09
C ASP A 400 42.45 28.16 0.67
N ALA A 401 42.43 26.88 0.31
CA ALA A 401 43.06 26.32 -0.89
C ALA A 401 42.13 26.06 -2.10
N LEU A 402 40.84 26.43 -2.07
CA LEU A 402 39.90 26.09 -3.16
C LEU A 402 39.74 27.23 -4.19
N ALA A 403 40.48 27.19 -5.30
CA ALA A 403 40.28 28.09 -6.45
C ALA A 403 38.94 27.82 -7.17
N LEU A 404 38.19 28.87 -7.54
CA LEU A 404 36.92 28.72 -8.27
C LEU A 404 37.20 28.04 -9.62
N PRO A 405 36.41 27.03 -10.03
CA PRO A 405 36.66 26.32 -11.29
C PRO A 405 36.53 27.27 -12.48
N SER A 406 37.50 27.26 -13.39
CA SER A 406 37.55 28.18 -14.53
C SER A 406 36.80 27.71 -15.77
N SER A 407 36.65 26.40 -16.05
CA SER A 407 35.85 25.94 -17.22
C SER A 407 35.61 24.42 -17.38
N GLU A 408 35.45 23.60 -16.34
CA GLU A 408 34.99 22.20 -16.48
C GLU A 408 33.96 21.88 -15.39
N SER A 409 32.76 21.43 -15.80
CA SER A 409 31.64 20.95 -14.96
C SER A 409 31.65 21.48 -13.51
N THR A 410 30.99 22.61 -13.27
CA THR A 410 30.86 23.25 -11.95
C THR A 410 30.50 22.25 -10.84
N ILE A 411 29.69 21.23 -11.17
CA ILE A 411 29.27 20.20 -10.22
C ILE A 411 30.35 19.15 -9.91
N LYS A 412 31.21 18.77 -10.87
CA LYS A 412 32.33 17.83 -10.63
C LYS A 412 33.37 18.46 -9.72
N ALA A 413 33.75 19.69 -10.00
CA ALA A 413 34.68 20.42 -9.15
C ALA A 413 34.08 20.61 -7.74
N LEU A 414 32.78 20.90 -7.65
CA LEU A 414 32.08 20.98 -6.37
C LEU A 414 32.13 19.64 -5.61
N ALA A 415 31.98 18.51 -6.31
CA ALA A 415 32.07 17.18 -5.72
C ALA A 415 33.44 16.93 -5.06
N GLN A 416 34.52 17.30 -5.77
CA GLN A 416 35.89 17.20 -5.24
C GLN A 416 36.07 18.10 -4.00
N ALA A 417 35.52 19.31 -4.04
CA ALA A 417 35.59 20.26 -2.94
C ALA A 417 34.87 19.74 -1.69
N VAL A 418 33.65 19.21 -1.82
CA VAL A 418 32.91 18.65 -0.67
C VAL A 418 33.54 17.36 -0.15
N CYS A 419 34.06 16.48 -1.03
CA CYS A 419 34.84 15.31 -0.59
C CYS A 419 36.00 15.73 0.31
N LYS A 420 36.80 16.70 -0.15
CA LYS A 420 37.98 17.18 0.58
C LYS A 420 37.59 17.86 1.90
N CYS A 421 36.57 18.71 1.89
CA CYS A 421 36.11 19.44 3.08
C CYS A 421 35.50 18.52 4.15
N ALA A 422 34.80 17.46 3.72
CA ALA A 422 34.14 16.50 4.61
C ALA A 422 35.01 15.27 4.95
N GLU A 423 36.26 15.23 4.49
CA GLU A 423 37.15 14.05 4.58
C GLU A 423 36.45 12.75 4.12
N SER A 424 35.63 12.88 3.07
CA SER A 424 34.81 11.79 2.53
C SER A 424 35.52 11.07 1.38
N LYS A 425 35.28 9.75 1.26
CA LYS A 425 35.74 8.93 0.14
C LYS A 425 34.94 9.20 -1.13
N CYS A 426 33.64 9.49 -1.02
CA CYS A 426 32.75 9.75 -2.15
C CYS A 426 31.95 11.05 -1.98
N ALA A 427 31.44 11.60 -3.08
CA ALA A 427 30.52 12.74 -3.06
C ALA A 427 29.36 12.60 -4.04
N LEU A 428 28.17 13.01 -3.61
CA LEU A 428 27.00 13.23 -4.46
C LEU A 428 26.75 14.74 -4.59
N VAL A 429 26.56 15.23 -5.82
CA VAL A 429 26.22 16.63 -6.10
C VAL A 429 24.96 16.70 -6.93
N VAL A 430 24.00 17.49 -6.48
CA VAL A 430 22.79 17.85 -7.23
C VAL A 430 22.87 19.31 -7.63
N GLY A 431 23.04 19.54 -8.92
CA GLY A 431 23.12 20.88 -9.52
C GLY A 431 21.82 21.67 -9.43
N ALA A 432 21.89 22.91 -9.91
CA ALA A 432 20.77 23.83 -9.98
C ALA A 432 19.68 23.32 -10.92
N VAL A 433 18.46 23.79 -10.67
CA VAL A 433 17.32 23.46 -11.53
C VAL A 433 17.45 24.20 -12.86
N GLU A 434 17.65 23.44 -13.92
CA GLU A 434 17.56 23.94 -15.29
C GLU A 434 16.09 24.12 -15.68
N ARG A 435 15.71 25.37 -15.94
CA ARG A 435 14.35 25.75 -16.37
C ARG A 435 14.38 26.14 -17.83
N ASN A 436 14.06 25.21 -18.72
CA ASN A 436 14.01 25.45 -20.16
C ASN A 436 12.57 25.47 -20.66
N GLY A 437 11.80 26.50 -20.31
CA GLY A 437 10.48 26.83 -20.88
C GLY A 437 9.56 25.65 -21.20
N ASN A 438 9.70 25.09 -22.42
CA ASN A 438 8.90 23.99 -22.97
C ASN A 438 9.34 22.58 -22.55
N ILE A 439 10.49 22.44 -21.86
CA ILE A 439 11.04 21.16 -21.40
C ILE A 439 10.79 21.04 -19.90
N PRO A 440 10.43 19.85 -19.38
CA PRO A 440 10.38 19.60 -17.95
C PRO A 440 11.66 20.06 -17.26
N ASN A 441 11.51 20.70 -16.09
CA ASN A 441 12.64 21.08 -15.26
C ASN A 441 13.54 19.87 -15.05
N SER A 442 14.84 20.10 -14.99
CA SER A 442 15.81 19.02 -14.78
C SER A 442 16.94 19.49 -13.89
N VAL A 443 17.64 18.52 -13.31
CA VAL A 443 18.84 18.74 -12.51
C VAL A 443 19.90 17.76 -12.99
N GLU A 444 21.16 18.21 -13.01
CA GLU A 444 22.27 17.28 -13.18
C GLU A 444 22.64 16.71 -11.80
N VAL A 445 22.62 15.38 -11.69
CA VAL A 445 23.06 14.65 -10.50
C VAL A 445 24.36 13.95 -10.83
N GLY A 446 25.40 14.21 -10.05
CA GLY A 446 26.71 13.64 -10.26
C GLY A 446 27.27 12.96 -9.02
N PHE A 447 28.05 11.91 -9.25
CA PHE A 447 28.69 11.11 -8.22
C PHE A 447 30.19 11.00 -8.51
N LEU A 448 30.99 11.34 -7.50
CA LEU A 448 32.43 11.14 -7.45
C LEU A 448 32.69 9.93 -6.55
N ASP A 449 33.27 8.87 -7.11
CA ASP A 449 33.60 7.66 -6.36
C ASP A 449 34.96 7.75 -5.64
N SER A 450 35.28 6.73 -4.84
CA SER A 450 36.53 6.63 -4.08
C SER A 450 37.78 6.50 -4.96
N THR A 451 37.63 6.22 -6.25
CA THR A 451 38.71 6.18 -7.25
C THR A 451 38.84 7.50 -8.02
N SER A 452 38.12 8.55 -7.59
CA SER A 452 38.02 9.85 -8.27
C SER A 452 37.37 9.78 -9.66
N ARG A 453 36.63 8.71 -9.96
CA ARG A 453 35.85 8.59 -11.19
C ARG A 453 34.57 9.43 -11.07
N TRP A 454 34.27 10.16 -12.12
CA TRP A 454 33.07 10.99 -12.20
C TRP A 454 32.01 10.33 -13.07
N SER A 455 30.78 10.26 -12.56
CA SER A 455 29.60 9.88 -13.32
C SER A 455 28.51 10.92 -13.08
N SER A 456 27.82 11.38 -14.12
CA SER A 456 26.64 12.23 -13.96
C SER A 456 25.48 11.81 -14.86
N GLN A 457 24.28 12.15 -14.42
CA GLN A 457 23.04 11.89 -15.13
C GLN A 457 22.10 13.07 -14.97
N LYS A 458 21.47 13.48 -16.08
CA LYS A 458 20.40 14.48 -16.05
C LYS A 458 19.09 13.82 -15.65
N MET A 459 18.46 14.32 -14.60
CA MET A 459 17.22 13.79 -14.03
C MET A 459 16.10 14.80 -14.16
N GLN A 460 14.90 14.33 -14.51
CA GLN A 460 13.73 15.19 -14.56
C GLN A 460 13.27 15.52 -13.14
N LEU A 461 12.98 16.79 -12.91
CA LEU A 461 12.42 17.31 -11.68
C LEU A 461 10.96 17.67 -11.89
N GLY A 462 10.07 16.84 -11.32
CA GLY A 462 8.64 17.11 -11.31
C GLY A 462 8.28 18.35 -10.47
N LYS A 463 7.00 18.75 -10.52
CA LYS A 463 6.49 19.87 -9.70
C LYS A 463 6.14 19.40 -8.29
N GLY A 464 6.28 20.32 -7.32
CA GLY A 464 5.86 20.11 -5.94
C GLY A 464 6.66 19.04 -5.19
N GLU A 465 6.09 18.56 -4.08
CA GLU A 465 6.71 17.57 -3.21
C GLU A 465 6.88 16.22 -3.91
N SER A 466 5.86 15.75 -4.64
CA SER A 466 5.92 14.48 -5.38
C SER A 466 7.06 14.46 -6.42
N GLY A 467 7.27 15.59 -7.11
CA GLY A 467 8.38 15.74 -8.05
C GLY A 467 9.76 15.66 -7.40
N ARG A 468 9.90 16.22 -6.19
CA ARG A 468 11.14 16.12 -5.42
C ARG A 468 11.35 14.74 -4.83
N ARG A 469 10.31 14.07 -4.34
CA ARG A 469 10.38 12.66 -3.90
C ARG A 469 10.82 11.74 -5.04
N ALA A 470 10.31 11.96 -6.25
CA ALA A 470 10.76 11.24 -7.44
C ALA A 470 12.24 11.50 -7.77
N LEU A 471 12.73 12.75 -7.59
CA LEU A 471 14.15 13.05 -7.74
C LEU A 471 15.00 12.30 -6.71
N VAL A 472 14.58 12.25 -5.44
CA VAL A 472 15.28 11.49 -4.39
C VAL A 472 15.38 10.02 -4.79
N THR A 473 14.26 9.38 -5.18
CA THR A 473 14.28 7.97 -5.63
C THR A 473 15.23 7.75 -6.82
N GLN A 474 15.22 8.64 -7.82
CA GLN A 474 16.13 8.55 -8.97
C GLN A 474 17.60 8.70 -8.56
N ALA A 475 17.92 9.66 -7.68
CA ALA A 475 19.28 9.88 -7.20
C ALA A 475 19.81 8.70 -6.38
N LEU A 476 18.95 8.09 -5.54
CA LEU A 476 19.31 6.91 -4.77
C LEU A 476 19.48 5.65 -5.65
N ASP A 477 18.63 5.46 -6.67
CA ASP A 477 18.86 4.38 -7.64
C ASP A 477 20.15 4.58 -8.45
N PHE A 478 20.45 5.83 -8.83
CA PHE A 478 21.70 6.19 -9.47
C PHE A 478 22.90 5.80 -8.58
N LEU A 479 22.90 6.19 -7.29
CA LEU A 479 23.93 5.79 -6.33
C LEU A 479 24.04 4.26 -6.21
N ARG A 480 22.91 3.56 -6.03
CA ARG A 480 22.87 2.10 -5.93
C ARG A 480 23.54 1.42 -7.13
N ARG A 481 23.29 1.92 -8.34
CA ARG A 481 23.91 1.43 -9.58
C ARG A 481 25.41 1.73 -9.63
N GLN A 482 25.83 2.94 -9.26
CA GLN A 482 27.25 3.31 -9.20
C GLN A 482 28.04 2.47 -8.19
N LEU A 483 27.43 2.14 -7.05
CA LEU A 483 28.07 1.22 -6.11
C LEU A 483 28.20 -0.17 -6.72
N LYS A 484 27.23 -0.71 -7.45
CA LYS A 484 27.37 -2.04 -8.08
C LYS A 484 28.55 -2.12 -9.07
N THR A 485 28.84 -1.05 -9.82
CA THR A 485 29.91 -1.01 -10.83
C THR A 485 31.30 -0.74 -10.29
N ALA A 486 31.43 -0.15 -9.09
CA ALA A 486 32.71 0.15 -8.44
C ALA A 486 33.41 -1.08 -7.80
N ARG A 487 33.35 -2.24 -8.46
CA ARG A 487 34.04 -3.47 -8.03
C ARG A 487 35.51 -3.48 -8.41
#